data_AF-A0A1N6DYD7-F1
#
_entry.id   AF-A0A1N6DYD7-F1
#
_cell.length_a   1.000
_cell.length_b   1.000
_cell.length_c   1.000
_cell.angle_alpha   90.00
_cell.angle_beta   90.00
_cell.angle_gamma   90.00
#
_symmetry.space_group_name_H-M   'P 1'
#
loop_
_entity.id
_entity.type
_entity.pdbx_description
1 polymer ?
#
loop_
_entity_poly.entity_id
_entity_poly.type
_entity_poly.pdbx_seq_one_letter_code
_entity_poly.pdbx_strand_id
1 'polypeptide(L)' 'MEIVFFHLLGRLYLFLRYRNIEKRKAVLAEKYAGFYSGAGSDVILRPFALIGFLLMLVFIAAVIYGAIVHGIS' A
#
# COMPACT_ATOMS: atom_id res chain seq x y z
N MET A 1 -16.83 9.39 7.72
CA MET A 1 -17.31 8.40 6.73
C MET A 1 -16.16 7.50 6.24
N GLU A 2 -14.98 8.04 5.93
CA GLU A 2 -13.80 7.30 5.45
C GLU A 2 -13.26 6.22 6.42
N ILE A 3 -13.24 6.50 7.73
CA ILE A 3 -12.74 5.56 8.75
C ILE A 3 -13.52 4.24 8.71
N VAL A 4 -14.82 4.29 8.46
CA VAL A 4 -15.70 3.10 8.40
C VAL A 4 -15.36 2.24 7.18
N PHE A 5 -15.00 2.88 6.06
CA PHE A 5 -14.63 2.19 4.82
C PHE A 5 -13.31 1.43 4.97
N PHE A 6 -12.28 2.07 5.54
CA PHE A 6 -11.01 1.40 5.86
C PHE A 6 -11.21 0.26 6.87
N HIS A 7 -12.11 0.44 7.84
CA HIS A 7 -12.41 -0.59 8.81
C HIS A 7 -13.08 -1.82 8.17
N LEU A 8 -14.04 -1.61 7.26
CA LEU A 8 -14.70 -2.68 6.51
C LEU A 8 -13.72 -3.39 5.58
N LEU A 9 -12.92 -2.64 4.82
CA LEU A 9 -11.92 -3.21 3.92
C LEU A 9 -10.86 -4.01 4.66
N GLY A 10 -10.33 -3.48 5.76
CA GLY A 10 -9.35 -4.19 6.58
C GLY A 10 -9.93 -5.47 7.20
N ARG A 11 -11.20 -5.44 7.62
CA ARG A 11 -11.90 -6.62 8.14
C ARG A 11 -12.11 -7.66 7.04
N LEU A 12 -12.55 -7.25 5.85
CA LEU A 12 -12.77 -8.14 4.70
C LEU A 12 -11.46 -8.76 4.22
N TYR A 13 -10.40 -7.96 4.11
CA TYR A 13 -9.06 -8.40 3.73
C TYR A 13 -8.50 -9.44 4.68
N LEU A 14 -8.53 -9.17 6.00
CA LEU A 14 -8.10 -10.14 7.01
C LEU A 14 -9.00 -11.38 7.04
N PHE A 15 -10.30 -11.24 6.77
CA PHE A 15 -11.25 -12.35 6.68
C PHE A 15 -10.92 -13.28 5.51
N LEU A 16 -10.66 -12.72 4.31
CA LEU A 16 -10.27 -13.50 3.14
C LEU A 16 -8.89 -14.13 3.31
N ARG A 17 -7.91 -13.37 3.82
CA ARG A 17 -6.51 -13.80 3.89
C ARG A 17 -6.26 -14.82 5.00
N TYR A 18 -6.96 -14.72 6.12
CA TYR A 18 -6.79 -15.61 7.26
C TYR A 18 -8.13 -16.22 7.69
N ARG A 19 -8.46 -17.38 7.13
CA ARG A 19 -9.73 -18.08 7.43
C ARG A 19 -9.85 -18.48 8.90
N ASN A 20 -8.73 -18.80 9.57
CA ASN A 20 -8.69 -19.08 11.01
C ASN A 20 -8.83 -17.79 11.85
N ILE A 21 -9.84 -17.75 12.72
CA ILE A 21 -10.15 -16.61 13.61
C ILE A 21 -9.01 -16.26 14.56
N GLU A 22 -8.31 -17.25 15.12
CA GLU A 22 -7.22 -17.00 16.08
C GLU A 22 -6.03 -16.34 15.40
N LYS A 23 -5.62 -16.86 14.22
CA LYS A 23 -4.59 -16.23 13.39
C LYS A 23 -4.99 -14.81 12.99
N ARG A 24 -6.28 -14.57 12.73
CA ARG A 24 -6.79 -13.25 12.37
C ARG A 24 -6.66 -12.25 13.51
N LYS A 25 -7.02 -12.66 14.73
CA LYS A 25 -6.86 -11.84 15.95
C LYS A 25 -5.39 -11.59 16.27
N ALA A 26 -4.54 -12.62 16.15
CA ALA A 26 -3.11 -12.50 16.36
C ALA A 26 -2.48 -11.47 15.39
N VAL A 27 -2.73 -11.61 14.08
CA VAL A 27 -2.23 -10.68 13.07
C VAL A 27 -2.78 -9.27 13.25
N LEU A 28 -4.04 -9.12 13.64
CA LEU A 28 -4.62 -7.80 13.92
C LEU A 28 -3.94 -7.14 15.13
N ALA A 29 -3.74 -7.88 16.21
CA ALA A 29 -3.12 -7.37 17.43
C ALA A 29 -1.63 -7.04 17.23
N GLU A 30 -0.87 -7.94 16.60
CA GLU A 30 0.57 -7.84 16.43
C GLU A 30 0.94 -6.81 15.35
N LYS A 31 0.22 -6.80 14.22
CA LYS A 31 0.62 -6.05 13.02
C LYS A 31 -0.13 -4.74 12.84
N TYR A 32 -1.32 -4.63 13.42
CA TYR A 32 -2.21 -3.48 13.24
C TYR A 32 -2.72 -2.90 14.57
N ALA A 33 -2.06 -3.22 15.69
CA ALA A 33 -2.37 -2.74 17.04
C ALA A 33 -3.83 -2.92 17.48
N GLY A 34 -4.51 -3.95 16.95
CA GLY A 34 -5.93 -4.23 17.24
C GLY A 34 -6.93 -3.44 16.37
N PHE A 35 -6.47 -2.57 15.48
CA PHE A 35 -7.33 -1.72 14.66
C PHE A 35 -7.44 -2.20 13.22
N TYR A 36 -8.67 -2.48 12.75
CA TYR A 36 -8.90 -2.90 11.36
C TYR A 36 -8.69 -1.76 10.36
N SER A 37 -8.73 -0.50 10.80
CA SER A 37 -8.45 0.65 9.92
C SER A 37 -7.03 0.61 9.38
N GLY A 38 -6.05 0.15 10.17
CA GLY A 38 -4.66 0.00 9.76
C GLY A 38 -4.47 -1.08 8.69
N ALA A 39 -5.24 -2.18 8.77
CA ALA A 39 -5.22 -3.21 7.74
C ALA A 39 -5.84 -2.72 6.43
N GLY A 40 -6.91 -1.91 6.50
CA GLY A 40 -7.54 -1.33 5.32
C GLY A 40 -6.69 -0.27 4.64
N SER A 41 -6.02 0.58 5.43
CA SER A 41 -5.12 1.59 4.89
C SER A 41 -3.89 0.96 4.22
N ASP A 42 -3.30 -0.09 4.78
CA ASP A 42 -2.17 -0.81 4.19
C ASP A 42 -2.53 -1.46 2.83
N VAL A 43 -3.76 -1.96 2.69
CA VAL A 43 -4.27 -2.51 1.42
C VAL A 43 -4.36 -1.45 0.31
N ILE A 44 -4.69 -0.21 0.66
CA ILE A 44 -4.82 0.89 -0.30
C ILE A 44 -3.47 1.59 -0.51
N LEU A 45 -2.73 1.88 0.57
CA LEU A 45 -1.47 2.61 0.51
C LEU A 45 -0.36 1.83 -0.20
N ARG A 46 -0.33 0.50 -0.10
CA ARG A 46 0.69 -0.33 -0.80
C ARG A 46 0.69 -0.16 -2.32
N PRO A 47 -0.44 -0.36 -3.04
CA PRO A 47 -0.46 -0.16 -4.48
C PRO A 47 -0.20 1.30 -4.86
N PHE A 48 -0.71 2.27 -4.10
CA PHE A 48 -0.40 3.69 -4.34
C PHE A 48 1.09 4.00 -4.18
N ALA A 49 1.74 3.47 -3.15
CA ALA A 49 3.18 3.62 -2.93
C ALA A 49 3.97 2.95 -4.07
N LEU A 50 3.55 1.78 -4.54
CA LEU A 50 4.19 1.09 -5.67
C LEU A 50 4.05 1.89 -6.96
N ILE A 51 2.87 2.41 -7.27
CA ILE A 51 2.63 3.26 -8.44
C ILE A 51 3.48 4.53 -8.36
N GLY A 52 3.50 5.19 -7.20
CA GLY A 52 4.33 6.38 -6.98
C GLY A 52 5.83 6.09 -7.19
N PHE A 53 6.31 4.96 -6.68
CA PHE A 53 7.69 4.52 -6.87
C PHE A 53 8.02 4.25 -8.35
N LEU A 54 7.14 3.57 -9.08
CA LEU A 54 7.32 3.34 -10.52
C LEU A 54 7.33 4.65 -11.32
N LEU A 55 6.42 5.57 -11.02
CA LEU A 55 6.41 6.89 -11.66
C LEU A 55 7.69 7.66 -11.38
N MET A 56 8.21 7.58 -10.15
CA MET A 56 9.49 8.19 -9.79
C MET A 56 10.64 7.61 -10.60
N LEU A 57 10.70 6.29 -10.79
CA LEU A 57 11.72 5.64 -11.62
C LEU A 57 11.64 6.10 -13.09
N VAL A 58 10.43 6.18 -13.64
CA VAL A 58 10.21 6.67 -15.02
C VAL A 58 10.65 8.13 -15.14
N PHE A 59 10.33 8.96 -14.16
CA PHE A 59 10.74 10.36 -14.13
C PHE A 59 12.26 10.51 -14.11
N ILE A 60 12.95 9.74 -13.25
CA ILE A 60 14.41 9.72 -13.18
C ILE A 60 15.01 9.29 -14.53
N ALA A 61 14.48 8.23 -15.13
CA ALA A 61 14.93 7.75 -16.44
C ALA A 61 14.72 8.80 -17.54
N ALA A 62 13.59 9.50 -17.54
CA ALA A 62 13.29 10.57 -18.48
C ALA A 62 14.24 11.77 -18.32
N VAL A 63 14.54 12.18 -17.09
CA VAL A 63 15.49 13.25 -16.81
C VAL A 63 16.90 12.89 -17.27
N ILE A 64 17.36 11.67 -16.98
CA ILE A 64 18.67 11.17 -17.43
C ILE A 64 18.74 11.12 -18.96
N TYR A 65 17.69 10.58 -19.60
CA TYR A 65 17.62 10.52 -21.05
C TYR A 65 17.65 11.91 -21.68
N GLY A 66 16.86 12.86 -21.15
CA GLY A 66 16.87 14.25 -21.59
C GLY A 66 18.25 14.91 -21.44
N ALA A 67 18.91 14.70 -20.30
CA ALA A 67 20.25 15.22 -20.04
C ALA A 67 21.31 14.63 -20.99
N ILE A 68 21.24 13.34 -21.31
CA ILE A 68 22.16 12.71 -22.27
C ILE A 68 21.89 13.22 -23.68
N VAL A 69 20.63 13.29 -24.11
CA VAL A 69 20.27 13.70 -25.48
C VAL A 69 20.52 15.18 -25.73
N HIS A 70 20.25 16.05 -24.75
CA HIS A 70 20.39 17.51 -24.91
C HIS A 70 21.70 18.07 -24.35
N GLY A 71 22.38 17.35 -23.47
CA GLY A 71 23.68 17.76 -22.89
C GLY A 71 24.90 17.29 -23.70
N ILE A 72 24.72 16.50 -24.76
CA ILE A 72 25.77 16.14 -25.74
C ILE A 72 25.68 17.07 -26.99
N SER A 73 25.02 18.23 -26.86
CA SER A 73 25.08 19.32 -27.85
C SER A 73 25.87 20.51 -27.32
#